data_AF-A0A8S9L1W4-F1
#
_entry.id   AF-A0A8S9L1W4-F1
#
_cell.length_a   1.000
_cell.length_b   1.000
_cell.length_c   1.000
_cell.angle_alpha   90.00
_cell.angle_beta   90.00
_cell.angle_gamma   90.00
#
_symmetry.space_group_name_H-M   'P 1'
#
loop_
_entity.id
_entity.type
_entity.pdbx_description
1 polymer ?
#
loop_
_entity_poly.entity_id
_entity_poly.type
_entity_poly.pdbx_seq_one_letter_code
_entity_poly.pdbx_strand_id
1 'polypeptide(L)'
;LSLLGSSDIVCTIEQEFTGLLNAPVVFAHNDLLSGNLMLNEDEERLYLIDFEYGSYNYRGFDIGNHFNEYAGYDCDYTFYPTKEEQYHFIKHYLQPDKPDEVSVGEVESVFIETDAYKLASHLYWAVWAIIQARMSPIEFDYLGYFFLRYNEYKKQKPLTFSLVTSYLSASV
;
A
#
# COMPACT_ATOMS: atom_id res chain seq x y z
N LEU A 1 5.68 -22.79 -9.74
CA LEU A 1 6.59 -21.77 -9.22
C LEU A 1 5.84 -21.08 -8.10
N SER A 2 6.15 -21.42 -6.85
CA SER A 2 5.50 -20.85 -5.68
C SER A 2 5.83 -19.35 -5.59
N LEU A 3 4.99 -18.61 -4.86
CA LEU A 3 5.10 -17.21 -4.42
C LEU A 3 6.46 -16.80 -3.78
N LEU A 4 7.47 -17.68 -3.79
CA LEU A 4 8.82 -17.44 -3.27
C LEU A 4 9.62 -16.45 -4.12
N GLY A 5 9.28 -16.26 -5.41
CA GLY A 5 10.00 -15.31 -6.27
C GLY A 5 9.58 -13.84 -6.07
N SER A 6 8.33 -13.59 -5.68
CA SER A 6 7.81 -12.26 -5.38
C SER A 6 8.22 -11.78 -3.99
N SER A 7 8.40 -12.69 -3.03
CA SER A 7 8.87 -12.34 -1.68
C SER A 7 10.26 -11.72 -1.70
N ASP A 8 11.19 -12.18 -2.55
CA ASP A 8 12.59 -11.74 -2.51
C ASP A 8 12.81 -10.32 -3.09
N ILE A 9 12.06 -9.96 -4.16
CA ILE A 9 12.11 -8.61 -4.74
C ILE A 9 11.46 -7.60 -3.79
N VAL A 10 10.34 -7.97 -3.17
CA VAL A 10 9.64 -7.13 -2.18
C VAL A 10 10.49 -6.98 -0.92
N CYS A 11 11.10 -8.08 -0.45
CA CYS A 11 12.04 -8.10 0.66
C CYS A 11 13.24 -7.16 0.47
N THR A 12 13.67 -6.88 -0.76
CA THR A 12 14.77 -5.94 -1.01
C THR A 12 14.37 -4.48 -0.73
N ILE A 13 13.13 -4.08 -1.05
CA ILE A 13 12.62 -2.73 -0.77
C ILE A 13 12.19 -2.60 0.69
N GLU A 14 11.62 -3.66 1.25
CA GLU A 14 11.44 -3.77 2.69
C GLU A 14 12.79 -3.57 3.38
N GLN A 15 13.85 -4.30 3.02
CA GLN A 15 15.18 -4.11 3.62
C GLN A 15 15.74 -2.68 3.48
N GLU A 16 15.48 -1.97 2.36
CA GLU A 16 15.93 -0.58 2.17
C GLU A 16 15.21 0.43 3.10
N PHE A 17 13.94 0.20 3.46
CA PHE A 17 13.14 1.19 4.24
C PHE A 17 12.72 0.73 5.63
N THR A 18 12.46 -0.56 5.82
CA THR A 18 11.93 -1.17 7.03
C THR A 18 12.86 -0.97 8.23
N GLY A 19 14.17 -1.12 8.04
CA GLY A 19 15.15 -0.92 9.12
C GLY A 19 15.25 0.52 9.60
N LEU A 20 14.81 1.49 8.79
CA LEU A 20 14.97 2.92 9.06
C LEU A 20 13.72 3.54 9.70
N LEU A 21 12.52 3.06 9.34
CA LEU A 21 11.26 3.67 9.77
C LEU A 21 10.69 3.04 11.06
N ASN A 22 11.26 1.94 11.54
CA ASN A 22 10.78 1.19 12.71
C ASN A 22 9.26 0.90 12.65
N ALA A 23 8.79 0.57 11.44
CA ALA A 23 7.39 0.33 11.11
C ALA A 23 6.86 -0.93 11.85
N PRO A 24 5.70 -0.88 12.49
CA PRO A 24 5.16 -2.03 13.20
C PRO A 24 4.63 -3.10 12.22
N VAL A 25 4.88 -4.36 12.56
CA VAL A 25 4.26 -5.52 11.91
C VAL A 25 2.91 -5.78 12.56
N VAL A 26 1.86 -5.85 11.73
CA VAL A 26 0.47 -6.11 12.13
C VAL A 26 -0.10 -7.25 11.30
N PHE A 27 -1.28 -7.76 11.65
CA PHE A 27 -2.04 -8.59 10.72
C PHE A 27 -2.65 -7.67 9.66
N ALA A 28 -2.22 -7.84 8.42
CA ALA A 28 -2.61 -7.04 7.26
C ALA A 28 -3.45 -7.88 6.30
N HIS A 29 -4.35 -7.23 5.58
CA HIS A 29 -5.13 -7.86 4.52
C HIS A 29 -4.29 -8.06 3.24
N ASN A 30 -3.39 -7.12 2.96
CA ASN A 30 -2.48 -7.05 1.80
C ASN A 30 -3.16 -6.86 0.43
N ASP A 31 -4.49 -6.77 0.39
CA ASP A 31 -5.26 -6.64 -0.86
C ASP A 31 -6.55 -5.82 -0.65
N LEU A 32 -6.42 -4.63 -0.05
CA LEU A 32 -7.56 -3.74 0.24
C LEU A 32 -8.03 -2.93 -0.97
N LEU A 33 -8.41 -3.62 -2.04
CA LEU A 33 -9.11 -3.02 -3.18
C LEU A 33 -10.61 -2.89 -2.92
N SER A 34 -11.30 -2.04 -3.69
CA SER A 34 -12.72 -1.73 -3.48
C SER A 34 -13.65 -2.95 -3.55
N GLY A 35 -13.30 -3.96 -4.37
CA GLY A 35 -14.02 -5.23 -4.44
C GLY A 35 -13.99 -6.07 -3.15
N ASN A 36 -13.05 -5.80 -2.24
CA ASN A 36 -12.91 -6.50 -0.95
C ASN A 36 -13.54 -5.71 0.22
N LEU A 37 -14.26 -4.62 -0.10
CA LEU A 37 -15.00 -3.78 0.84
C LEU A 37 -16.50 -3.95 0.61
N MET A 38 -17.20 -4.56 1.56
CA MET A 38 -18.64 -4.80 1.48
C MET A 38 -19.40 -3.87 2.43
N LEU A 39 -20.18 -2.94 1.89
CA LEU A 39 -21.05 -2.07 2.67
C LEU A 39 -22.39 -2.77 2.94
N ASN A 40 -22.71 -2.99 4.20
CA ASN A 40 -24.06 -3.31 4.66
C ASN A 40 -24.78 -2.00 4.98
N GLU A 41 -25.68 -1.58 4.09
CA GLU A 41 -26.44 -0.33 4.24
C GLU A 41 -27.45 -0.40 5.39
N ASP A 42 -28.03 -1.57 5.68
CA ASP A 42 -29.01 -1.74 6.76
C ASP A 42 -28.39 -1.54 8.15
N GLU A 43 -27.12 -1.91 8.30
CA GLU A 43 -26.36 -1.79 9.54
C GLU A 43 -25.43 -0.57 9.58
N GLU A 44 -25.33 0.18 8.47
CA GLU A 44 -24.32 1.22 8.24
C GLU A 44 -22.89 0.74 8.57
N ARG A 45 -22.55 -0.49 8.14
CA ARG A 45 -21.28 -1.15 8.47
C ARG A 45 -20.51 -1.58 7.25
N LEU A 46 -19.20 -1.33 7.27
CA LEU A 46 -18.27 -1.82 6.27
C LEU A 46 -17.61 -3.11 6.75
N TYR A 47 -17.62 -4.13 5.91
CA TYR A 47 -16.99 -5.43 6.14
C TYR A 47 -15.82 -5.62 5.17
N LEU A 48 -14.68 -6.06 5.69
CA LEU A 48 -13.54 -6.51 4.90
C LEU A 48 -13.71 -8.01 4.62
N ILE A 49 -13.51 -8.43 3.38
CA ILE A 49 -13.66 -9.83 2.94
C ILE A 49 -12.47 -10.25 2.08
N ASP A 50 -12.34 -11.55 1.83
CA ASP A 50 -11.31 -12.12 0.93
C ASP A 50 -9.86 -11.93 1.40
N PHE A 51 -9.54 -12.51 2.56
CA PHE A 51 -8.20 -12.50 3.16
C PHE A 51 -7.25 -13.52 2.51
N GLU A 52 -7.34 -13.81 1.21
CA GLU A 52 -6.48 -14.81 0.55
C GLU A 52 -4.98 -14.45 0.60
N TYR A 53 -4.67 -13.15 0.60
CA TYR A 53 -3.31 -12.62 0.81
C TYR A 53 -3.05 -12.20 2.27
N GLY A 54 -4.00 -12.41 3.19
CA GLY A 54 -3.92 -11.98 4.58
C GLY A 54 -2.74 -12.60 5.32
N SER A 55 -1.87 -11.78 5.90
CA SER A 55 -0.67 -12.23 6.62
C SER A 55 -0.11 -11.16 7.55
N TYR A 56 0.88 -11.52 8.38
CA TYR A 56 1.62 -10.51 9.14
C TYR A 56 2.52 -9.71 8.19
N ASN A 57 2.30 -8.39 8.14
CA ASN A 57 3.04 -7.47 7.29
C ASN A 57 3.12 -6.07 7.94
N TYR A 58 3.89 -5.16 7.37
CA TYR A 58 3.95 -3.78 7.83
C TYR A 58 2.64 -3.04 7.56
N ARG A 59 2.13 -2.31 8.55
CA ARG A 59 0.86 -1.57 8.38
C ARG A 59 0.92 -0.57 7.21
N GLY A 60 2.08 0.04 6.96
CA GLY A 60 2.27 0.97 5.86
C GLY A 60 2.10 0.30 4.49
N PHE A 61 2.37 -1.00 4.37
CA PHE A 61 2.06 -1.74 3.13
C PHE A 61 0.55 -1.82 2.92
N ASP A 62 -0.20 -2.21 3.94
CA ASP A 62 -1.65 -2.38 3.81
C ASP A 62 -2.36 -1.05 3.49
N ILE A 63 -1.96 0.02 4.19
CA ILE A 63 -2.47 1.38 3.96
C ILE A 63 -2.01 1.91 2.59
N GLY A 64 -0.73 1.78 2.26
CA GLY A 64 -0.17 2.27 1.00
C GLY A 64 -0.73 1.53 -0.21
N ASN A 65 -0.99 0.22 -0.06
CA ASN A 65 -1.70 -0.57 -1.03
C ASN A 65 -3.12 -0.05 -1.22
N HIS A 66 -3.88 0.13 -0.14
CA HIS A 66 -5.24 0.64 -0.21
C HIS A 66 -5.32 1.98 -0.97
N PHE A 67 -4.39 2.90 -0.72
CA PHE A 67 -4.34 4.18 -1.45
C PHE A 67 -3.99 4.01 -2.94
N ASN A 68 -3.10 3.08 -3.30
CA ASN A 68 -2.85 2.76 -4.70
C ASN A 68 -4.10 2.25 -5.42
N GLU A 69 -4.97 1.51 -4.73
CA GLU A 69 -6.20 0.93 -5.31
C GLU A 69 -7.29 1.97 -5.60
N TYR A 70 -7.14 3.23 -5.15
CA TYR A 70 -8.02 4.33 -5.61
C TYR A 70 -7.92 4.54 -7.13
N ALA A 71 -6.78 4.20 -7.73
CA ALA A 71 -6.56 4.29 -9.17
C ALA A 71 -7.27 3.18 -9.97
N GLY A 72 -7.79 2.15 -9.28
CA GLY A 72 -8.42 0.97 -9.89
C GLY A 72 -7.52 0.18 -10.83
N TYR A 73 -8.12 -0.74 -11.59
CA TYR A 73 -7.39 -1.56 -12.57
C TYR A 73 -6.82 -0.76 -13.75
N ASP A 74 -7.43 0.38 -14.07
CA ASP A 74 -6.94 1.30 -15.11
C ASP A 74 -5.69 2.09 -14.66
N CYS A 75 -5.35 2.04 -13.37
CA CYS A 75 -4.21 2.75 -12.78
C CYS A 75 -4.26 4.27 -13.05
N ASP A 76 -5.45 4.88 -12.96
CA ASP A 76 -5.62 6.33 -13.05
C ASP A 76 -5.28 6.99 -11.69
N TYR A 77 -3.99 7.27 -11.50
CA TYR A 77 -3.49 7.89 -10.27
C TYR A 77 -3.90 9.36 -10.10
N THR A 78 -4.75 9.93 -10.98
CA THR A 78 -5.42 11.21 -10.67
C THR A 78 -6.42 11.07 -9.52
N PHE A 79 -6.89 9.84 -9.24
CA PHE A 79 -7.74 9.52 -8.08
C PHE A 79 -6.97 9.19 -6.81
N TYR A 80 -5.63 9.14 -6.86
CA TYR A 80 -4.83 8.86 -5.66
C TYR A 80 -5.10 9.92 -4.58
N PRO A 81 -5.30 9.52 -3.31
CA PRO A 81 -5.73 10.45 -2.27
C PRO A 81 -4.69 11.57 -2.05
N THR A 82 -5.19 12.79 -1.88
CA THR A 82 -4.39 13.96 -1.50
C THR A 82 -3.74 13.78 -0.14
N LYS A 83 -2.74 14.61 0.19
CA LYS A 83 -2.08 14.53 1.49
C LYS A 83 -3.08 14.72 2.64
N GLU A 84 -4.05 15.62 2.46
CA GLU A 84 -5.12 15.90 3.40
C GLU A 84 -6.03 14.69 3.63
N GLU A 85 -6.42 13.99 2.56
CA GLU A 85 -7.24 12.77 2.63
C GLU A 85 -6.46 11.61 3.28
N GLN A 86 -5.18 11.45 2.94
CA GLN A 86 -4.31 10.47 3.60
C GLN A 86 -4.19 10.75 5.09
N TYR A 87 -4.03 12.01 5.50
CA TYR A 87 -3.93 12.40 6.90
C TYR A 87 -5.25 12.14 7.63
N HIS A 88 -6.37 12.43 6.97
CA HIS A 88 -7.69 12.12 7.50
C HIS A 88 -7.83 10.61 7.77
N PHE A 89 -7.49 9.76 6.79
CA PHE A 89 -7.52 8.31 6.96
C PHE A 89 -6.60 7.85 8.09
N ILE A 90 -5.34 8.31 8.12
CA ILE A 90 -4.33 7.90 9.10
C ILE A 90 -4.76 8.28 10.53
N LYS A 91 -5.36 9.45 10.74
CA LYS A 91 -5.87 9.86 12.06
C LYS A 91 -6.95 8.90 12.56
N HIS A 92 -7.90 8.55 11.70
CA HIS A 92 -8.98 7.61 12.04
C HIS A 92 -8.47 6.18 12.22
N TYR A 93 -7.43 5.78 11.48
CA TYR A 93 -6.76 4.51 11.66
C TYR A 93 -6.04 4.44 13.03
N LEU A 94 -5.32 5.49 13.41
CA LEU A 94 -4.55 5.54 14.65
C LEU A 94 -5.44 5.66 15.89
N GLN A 95 -6.47 6.50 15.84
CA GLN A 95 -7.40 6.67 16.95
C GLN A 95 -8.85 6.85 16.46
N PRO A 96 -9.58 5.75 16.21
CA PRO A 96 -10.94 5.79 15.66
C PRO A 96 -11.93 6.62 16.49
N ASP A 97 -11.84 6.54 17.82
CA ASP A 97 -12.77 7.25 18.72
C ASP A 97 -12.46 8.75 18.85
N LYS A 98 -11.21 9.14 18.60
CA LYS A 98 -10.69 10.49 18.84
C LYS A 98 -9.56 10.88 17.86
N PRO A 99 -9.85 10.94 16.56
CA PRO A 99 -8.84 11.16 15.52
C PRO A 99 -8.13 12.52 15.63
N ASP A 100 -8.81 13.52 16.21
CA ASP A 100 -8.26 14.87 16.40
C ASP A 100 -7.26 14.97 17.56
N GLU A 101 -7.20 13.96 18.44
CA GLU A 101 -6.20 13.91 19.54
C GLU A 101 -4.85 13.32 19.07
N VAL A 102 -4.77 12.75 17.86
CA VAL A 102 -3.53 12.18 17.31
C VAL A 102 -2.54 13.31 16.99
N SER A 103 -1.29 13.18 17.46
CA SER A 103 -0.29 14.22 17.23
C SER A 103 0.11 14.30 15.76
N VAL A 104 0.47 15.51 15.30
CA VAL A 104 0.96 15.72 13.92
C VAL A 104 2.20 14.86 13.62
N GLY A 105 3.07 14.66 14.61
CA GLY A 105 4.26 13.81 14.46
C GLY A 105 3.93 12.32 14.24
N GLU A 106 2.89 11.80 14.90
CA GLU A 106 2.42 10.43 14.68
C GLU A 106 1.77 10.26 13.31
N VAL A 107 0.96 11.24 12.88
CA VAL A 107 0.37 11.20 11.53
C VAL A 107 1.46 11.26 10.46
N GLU A 108 2.45 12.15 10.62
CA GLU A 108 3.58 12.27 9.69
C GLU A 108 4.39 10.97 9.64
N SER A 109 4.67 10.32 10.77
CA SER A 109 5.47 9.08 10.77
C SER A 109 4.78 7.95 10.01
N VAL A 110 3.46 7.77 10.20
CA VAL A 110 2.67 6.78 9.45
C VAL A 110 2.54 7.18 7.98
N PHE A 111 2.44 8.47 7.67
CA PHE A 111 2.42 8.95 6.29
C PHE A 111 3.73 8.60 5.57
N ILE A 112 4.89 8.83 6.19
CA ILE A 112 6.20 8.50 5.62
C ILE A 112 6.35 6.98 5.45
N GLU A 113 5.90 6.20 6.43
CA GLU A 113 5.82 4.74 6.35
C GLU A 113 4.98 4.29 5.15
N THR A 114 3.77 4.81 5.05
CA THR A 114 2.81 4.50 3.97
C THR A 114 3.35 4.88 2.60
N ASP A 115 3.96 6.06 2.47
CA ASP A 115 4.54 6.54 1.21
C ASP A 115 5.71 5.66 0.76
N ALA A 116 6.52 5.15 1.69
CA ALA A 116 7.58 4.19 1.38
C ALA A 116 7.01 2.85 0.87
N TYR A 117 6.06 2.27 1.60
CA TYR A 117 5.52 0.95 1.27
C TYR A 117 4.57 0.95 0.06
N LYS A 118 4.02 2.10 -0.37
CA LYS A 118 3.27 2.16 -1.65
C LYS A 118 4.13 1.70 -2.84
N LEU A 119 5.46 1.95 -2.79
CA LEU A 119 6.40 1.49 -3.80
C LEU A 119 6.51 -0.03 -3.81
N ALA A 120 6.55 -0.65 -2.61
CA ALA A 120 6.54 -2.09 -2.45
C ALA A 120 5.25 -2.69 -3.01
N SER A 121 4.09 -2.07 -2.77
CA SER A 121 2.80 -2.47 -3.36
C SER A 121 2.84 -2.44 -4.90
N HIS A 122 3.33 -1.38 -5.53
CA HIS A 122 3.42 -1.34 -7.01
C HIS A 122 4.25 -2.49 -7.56
N LEU A 123 5.39 -2.80 -6.94
CA LEU A 123 6.23 -3.91 -7.39
C LEU A 123 5.64 -5.28 -7.10
N TYR A 124 5.02 -5.45 -5.93
CA TYR A 124 4.32 -6.68 -5.57
C TYR A 124 3.29 -7.03 -6.65
N TRP A 125 2.41 -6.09 -6.98
CA TRP A 125 1.35 -6.31 -7.97
C TRP A 125 1.85 -6.37 -9.40
N ALA A 126 2.95 -5.68 -9.73
CA ALA A 126 3.62 -5.88 -11.02
C ALA A 126 4.15 -7.33 -11.15
N VAL A 127 4.91 -7.82 -10.17
CA VAL A 127 5.44 -9.19 -10.20
C VAL A 127 4.31 -10.23 -10.17
N TRP A 128 3.25 -9.98 -9.41
CA TRP A 128 2.05 -10.80 -9.46
C TRP A 128 1.48 -10.86 -10.88
N ALA A 129 1.34 -9.72 -11.55
CA ALA A 129 0.76 -9.64 -12.89
C ALA A 129 1.60 -10.40 -13.93
N ILE A 130 2.92 -10.26 -13.91
CA ILE A 130 3.78 -10.98 -14.88
C ILE A 130 3.73 -12.50 -14.67
N ILE A 131 3.55 -12.97 -13.44
CA ILE A 131 3.33 -14.40 -13.14
C ILE A 131 1.97 -14.84 -13.68
N GLN A 132 0.91 -14.07 -13.40
CA GLN A 132 -0.46 -14.37 -13.81
C GLN A 132 -0.64 -14.35 -15.33
N ALA A 133 0.10 -13.52 -16.06
CA ALA A 133 0.12 -13.52 -17.53
C ALA A 133 0.46 -14.90 -18.13
N ARG A 134 1.14 -15.78 -17.38
CA ARG A 134 1.46 -17.15 -17.80
C ARG A 134 0.57 -18.22 -17.18
N MET A 135 0.02 -17.96 -15.99
CA MET A 135 -0.62 -18.98 -15.17
C MET A 135 -2.14 -18.87 -15.09
N SER A 136 -2.69 -17.68 -15.23
CA SER A 136 -4.11 -17.43 -14.99
C SER A 136 -4.96 -17.86 -16.18
N PRO A 137 -6.10 -18.54 -15.95
CA PRO A 137 -7.09 -18.81 -16.98
C PRO A 137 -8.04 -17.64 -17.25
N ILE A 138 -7.96 -16.56 -16.45
CA ILE A 138 -8.85 -15.40 -16.55
C ILE A 138 -8.42 -14.49 -17.70
N GLU A 139 -9.38 -13.99 -18.49
CA GLU A 139 -9.14 -13.02 -19.54
C GLU A 139 -8.95 -11.62 -18.94
N PHE A 140 -7.70 -11.24 -18.70
CA PHE A 140 -7.29 -9.93 -18.20
C PHE A 140 -5.93 -9.56 -18.83
N ASP A 141 -5.70 -8.28 -19.12
CA ASP A 141 -4.41 -7.81 -19.67
C ASP A 141 -3.34 -7.69 -18.56
N TYR A 142 -2.88 -8.85 -18.09
CA TYR A 142 -1.87 -8.93 -17.04
C TYR A 142 -0.54 -8.26 -17.43
N LEU A 143 -0.16 -8.30 -18.71
CA LEU A 143 1.10 -7.70 -19.15
C LEU A 143 0.98 -6.17 -19.24
N GLY A 144 -0.15 -5.66 -19.71
CA GLY A 144 -0.46 -4.23 -19.64
C GLY A 144 -0.46 -3.73 -18.19
N TYR A 145 -1.14 -4.45 -17.29
CA TYR A 145 -1.19 -4.12 -15.87
C TYR A 145 0.19 -4.14 -15.20
N PHE A 146 1.07 -5.10 -15.55
CA PHE A 146 2.47 -5.09 -15.13
C PHE A 146 3.16 -3.76 -15.47
N PHE A 147 3.04 -3.30 -16.73
CA PHE A 147 3.68 -2.06 -17.15
C PHE A 147 3.08 -0.84 -16.46
N LEU A 148 1.76 -0.80 -16.23
CA LEU A 148 1.11 0.28 -15.48
C LEU A 148 1.70 0.41 -14.08
N ARG A 149 1.70 -0.68 -13.29
CA ARG A 149 2.23 -0.69 -11.91
C ARG A 149 3.73 -0.43 -11.87
N TYR A 150 4.52 -1.08 -12.73
CA TYR A 150 5.98 -0.93 -12.72
C TYR A 150 6.44 0.47 -13.16
N ASN A 151 5.74 1.09 -14.12
CA ASN A 151 6.06 2.45 -14.54
C ASN A 151 5.72 3.47 -13.45
N GLU A 152 4.61 3.30 -12.72
CA GLU A 152 4.29 4.16 -11.59
C GLU A 152 5.32 4.02 -10.46
N TYR A 153 5.75 2.80 -10.12
CA TYR A 153 6.87 2.58 -9.19
C TYR A 153 8.10 3.40 -9.58
N LYS A 154 8.56 3.30 -10.84
CA LYS A 154 9.75 4.04 -11.32
C LYS A 154 9.56 5.55 -11.23
N LYS A 155 8.35 6.05 -11.52
CA LYS A 155 8.01 7.47 -11.45
C LYS A 155 8.01 8.01 -10.02
N GLN A 156 7.45 7.25 -9.08
CA GLN A 156 7.31 7.66 -7.68
C GLN A 156 8.60 7.49 -6.88
N LYS A 157 9.43 6.49 -7.21
CA LYS A 157 10.64 6.13 -6.45
C LYS A 157 11.51 7.33 -6.06
N PRO A 158 11.94 8.23 -6.97
CA PRO A 158 12.83 9.33 -6.59
C PRO A 158 12.22 10.29 -5.56
N LEU A 159 10.91 10.58 -5.67
CA LEU A 159 10.20 11.48 -4.76
C LEU A 159 10.06 10.88 -3.37
N THR A 160 9.62 9.62 -3.29
CA THR A 160 9.50 8.89 -2.02
C THR A 160 10.85 8.74 -1.32
N PHE A 161 11.93 8.40 -2.05
CA PHE A 161 13.27 8.31 -1.47
C PHE A 161 13.75 9.66 -0.90
N SER A 162 13.51 10.75 -1.63
CA SER A 162 13.84 12.10 -1.14
C SER A 162 13.04 12.47 0.11
N LEU A 163 11.75 12.13 0.15
CA LEU A 163 10.86 12.38 1.27
C LEU A 163 11.31 11.63 2.52
N VAL A 164 11.52 10.31 2.41
CA VAL A 164 11.96 9.46 3.52
C VAL A 164 13.33 9.89 4.04
N THR A 165 14.28 10.18 3.16
CA THR A 165 15.63 10.63 3.56
C THR A 165 15.56 11.96 4.32
N SER A 166 14.72 12.90 3.87
CA SER A 166 14.55 14.19 4.54
C SER A 166 13.94 14.02 5.93
N TYR A 167 12.95 13.15 6.06
CA TYR A 167 12.31 12.84 7.35
C TYR A 167 13.29 12.21 8.35
N LEU A 168 14.06 11.21 7.91
CA LEU A 168 15.06 10.55 8.74
C LEU A 168 16.16 11.53 9.18
N SER A 169 16.60 12.42 8.28
CA SER A 169 17.64 13.41 8.60
C SER A 169 17.17 14.48 9.59
N ALA A 170 15.87 14.78 9.63
CA ALA A 170 15.30 15.74 10.59
C ALA A 170 15.01 15.12 11.96
N SER A 171 15.06 13.79 12.07
CA SER A 171 14.75 13.03 13.28
C SER A 171 16.01 12.64 14.09
N VAL A 172 17.20 13.00 13.60
CA VAL A 172 18.51 12.84 14.26
C VAL A 172 18.93 14.16 14.91
#